data_AF-A0A284RY60-F1
#
_entry.id   AF-A0A284RY60-F1
#
_cell.length_a   1.000
_cell.length_b   1.000
_cell.length_c   1.000
_cell.angle_alpha   90.00
_cell.angle_beta   90.00
_cell.angle_gamma   90.00
#
_symmetry.space_group_name_H-M   'P 1'
#
loop_
_entity.id
_entity.type
_entity.pdbx_description
1 polymer ?
#
loop_
_entity_poly.entity_id
_entity_poly.type
_entity_poly.pdbx_seq_one_letter_code
_entity_poly.pdbx_strand_id
1 'polypeptide(L)'
;MAAHTNILPDVTDPDKALISYKLDAELNSVILYSLLHGIYTRIVAVLLGSMICPMDKSRPTGQAMAVIIILLYVATTIAFAFTWSYTHSIFVDHGQTLWTKYMLYKNPGVGITFGVASAGAISTVLADSIMVCTV
;
A
#
# COMPACT_ATOMS: atom_id res chain seq x y z
N MET A 1 30.97 35.82 -14.51
CA MET A 1 29.61 35.29 -14.24
C MET A 1 29.68 34.45 -12.99
N ALA A 2 29.17 34.96 -11.86
CA ALA A 2 29.15 34.22 -10.61
C ALA A 2 28.04 33.17 -10.66
N ALA A 3 28.40 31.91 -10.39
CA ALA A 3 27.45 30.82 -10.27
C ALA A 3 26.49 31.13 -9.11
N HIS A 4 25.19 31.23 -9.42
CA HIS A 4 24.14 31.18 -8.41
C HIS A 4 24.19 29.79 -7.79
N THR A 5 24.87 29.66 -6.65
CA THR A 5 24.76 28.51 -5.77
C THR A 5 23.31 28.44 -5.32
N ASN A 6 22.61 27.41 -5.78
CA ASN A 6 21.30 27.02 -5.28
C ASN A 6 21.33 27.09 -3.76
N ILE A 7 20.51 27.98 -3.21
CA ILE A 7 20.31 28.16 -1.78
C ILE A 7 19.71 26.85 -1.28
N LEU A 8 20.58 25.95 -0.81
CA LEU A 8 20.16 24.87 0.08
C LEU A 8 19.57 25.59 1.31
N PRO A 9 18.30 25.39 1.65
CA PRO A 9 17.79 25.95 2.90
C PRO A 9 18.70 25.43 4.01
N ASP A 10 19.22 26.35 4.82
CA ASP A 10 20.04 26.04 5.98
C ASP A 10 19.15 25.33 7.00
N VAL A 11 18.96 24.03 6.80
CA VAL A 11 18.20 23.17 7.70
C VAL A 11 19.06 23.02 8.95
N THR A 12 18.64 23.63 10.05
CA THR A 12 19.32 23.52 11.35
C THR A 12 19.50 22.05 11.72
N ASP A 13 20.59 21.67 12.37
CA ASP A 13 20.83 20.27 12.78
C ASP A 13 19.67 19.59 13.55
N PRO A 14 18.91 20.27 14.45
CA PRO A 14 17.70 19.67 15.03
C PRO A 14 16.60 19.38 14.00
N ASP A 15 16.45 20.23 12.97
CA ASP A 15 15.46 20.02 11.91
C ASP A 15 15.84 18.82 11.02
N LYS A 16 17.14 18.65 10.73
CA LYS A 16 17.64 17.46 10.00
C LYS A 16 17.37 16.17 10.78
N ALA A 17 17.58 16.18 12.09
CA ALA A 17 17.31 15.04 12.96
C ALA A 17 15.81 14.69 12.98
N LEU A 18 14.95 15.70 13.08
CA LEU A 18 13.49 15.52 13.06
C LEU A 18 13.00 14.95 11.71
N ILE A 19 13.52 15.46 10.60
CA ILE A 19 13.18 14.96 9.25
C ILE A 19 13.60 13.49 9.09
N SER A 20 14.81 13.16 9.54
CA SER A 20 15.35 11.80 9.45
C SER A 20 14.52 10.83 10.28
N TYR A 21 14.14 11.21 11.51
CA TYR A 21 13.26 10.42 12.36
C TYR A 21 11.90 10.15 11.71
N LYS A 22 11.27 11.16 11.10
CA LYS A 22 9.99 10.98 10.41
C LYS A 22 10.08 10.04 9.22
N LEU A 23 11.12 10.20 8.38
CA LEU A 23 11.34 9.32 7.24
C LEU A 23 11.59 7.87 7.68
N ASP A 24 12.37 7.68 8.74
CA ASP A 24 12.64 6.36 9.31
C ASP A 24 11.36 5.69 9.83
N ALA A 25 10.52 6.43 10.56
CA ALA A 25 9.23 5.95 11.03
C ALA A 25 8.31 5.51 9.87
N GLU A 26 8.27 6.27 8.77
CA GLU A 26 7.49 5.93 7.57
C GLU A 26 8.03 4.68 6.86
N LEU A 27 9.36 4.58 6.69
CA LEU A 27 9.98 3.40 6.11
C LEU A 27 9.67 2.16 6.93
N ASN A 28 9.81 2.25 8.26
CA ASN A 28 9.51 1.15 9.17
C ASN A 28 8.02 0.77 9.14
N SER A 29 7.12 1.75 9.05
CA SER A 29 5.68 1.53 8.86
C SER A 29 5.38 0.76 7.57
N VAL A 30 6.00 1.14 6.46
CA VAL A 30 5.80 0.48 5.15
C VAL A 30 6.40 -0.92 5.11
N ILE A 31 7.54 -1.14 5.78
CA ILE A 31 8.13 -2.49 5.95
C ILE A 31 7.18 -3.37 6.78
N LEU A 32 6.64 -2.86 7.88
CA LEU A 32 5.66 -3.58 8.69
C LEU A 32 4.39 -3.88 7.88
N TYR A 33 3.89 -2.92 7.10
CA TYR A 33 2.75 -3.10 6.20
C TYR A 33 3.03 -4.18 5.14
N SER A 34 4.24 -4.23 4.58
CA SER A 34 4.67 -5.29 3.65
C SER A 34 4.69 -6.66 4.31
N LEU A 35 5.17 -6.76 5.55
CA LEU A 35 5.18 -8.01 6.30
C LEU A 35 3.76 -8.50 6.55
N LEU A 36 2.88 -7.62 7.00
CA LEU A 36 1.46 -7.91 7.22
C LEU A 36 0.76 -8.31 5.91
N HIS A 37 1.06 -7.64 4.80
CA HIS A 37 0.51 -8.00 3.49
C HIS A 37 0.98 -9.38 3.01
N GLY A 38 2.23 -9.76 3.31
CA GLY A 38 2.75 -11.11 3.07
C GLY A 38 2.01 -12.18 3.88
N ILE A 39 1.75 -11.92 5.16
CA ILE A 39 0.95 -12.82 6.02
C ILE A 39 -0.49 -12.93 5.48
N TYR A 40 -1.10 -11.81 5.12
CA TYR A 40 -2.44 -11.76 4.53
C TYR A 40 -2.52 -12.59 3.25
N THR A 41 -1.53 -12.44 2.35
CA THR A 41 -1.44 -13.23 1.12
C THR A 41 -1.41 -14.73 1.40
N ARG A 42 -0.64 -15.16 2.40
CA ARG A 42 -0.56 -16.57 2.78
C ARG A 42 -1.90 -17.10 3.31
N ILE A 43 -2.61 -16.30 4.11
CA ILE A 43 -3.93 -16.66 4.63
C ILE A 43 -4.94 -16.78 3.47
N VAL A 44 -4.96 -15.80 2.57
CA VAL A 44 -5.81 -15.82 1.37
C VAL A 44 -5.51 -17.03 0.51
N ALA A 45 -4.24 -17.39 0.30
CA ALA A 45 -3.84 -18.56 -0.48
C ALA A 45 -4.34 -19.87 0.13
N VAL A 46 -4.25 -20.03 1.47
CA VAL A 46 -4.77 -21.21 2.18
C VAL A 46 -6.30 -21.29 2.09
N LEU A 47 -6.98 -20.16 2.23
CA LEU A 47 -8.45 -20.06 2.11
C LEU A 47 -8.93 -20.37 0.69
N LEU A 48 -8.25 -19.85 -0.32
CA LEU A 48 -8.53 -20.16 -1.72
C LEU A 48 -8.29 -21.64 -2.02
N GLY A 49 -7.16 -22.18 -1.54
CA GLY A 49 -6.83 -23.59 -1.72
C GLY A 49 -7.89 -24.52 -1.13
N SER A 50 -8.44 -24.20 0.04
CA SER A 50 -9.50 -25.01 0.65
C SER A 50 -10.86 -24.87 -0.05
N MET A 51 -11.13 -23.73 -0.68
CA MET A 51 -12.36 -23.49 -1.45
C MET A 51 -12.32 -24.06 -2.88
N ILE A 52 -11.14 -24.16 -3.49
CA ILE A 52 -10.93 -24.63 -4.87
C ILE A 52 -10.63 -26.14 -4.95
N CYS A 53 -10.08 -26.74 -3.89
CA CYS A 53 -9.77 -28.18 -3.82
C CYS A 53 -10.86 -29.15 -3.28
N PRO A 54 -12.19 -28.89 -3.32
CA PRO A 54 -13.14 -29.98 -3.17
C PRO A 54 -13.09 -30.87 -4.42
N MET A 55 -12.50 -32.06 -4.28
CA MET A 55 -12.61 -33.14 -5.26
C MET A 55 -14.06 -33.64 -5.42
N ASP A 56 -14.99 -33.21 -4.56
CA ASP A 56 -16.39 -33.57 -4.63
C ASP A 56 -17.24 -32.47 -5.27
N LYS A 57 -17.89 -32.91 -6.34
CA LYS A 57 -18.90 -32.26 -7.15
C LYS A 57 -19.89 -31.43 -6.31
N SER A 58 -20.14 -30.19 -6.76
CA SER A 58 -21.28 -29.34 -6.39
C SER A 58 -21.15 -28.48 -5.11
N ARG A 59 -20.79 -27.21 -5.29
CA ARG A 59 -21.55 -26.07 -4.75
C ARG A 59 -21.27 -24.80 -5.60
N PRO A 60 -22.19 -24.38 -6.49
CA PRO A 60 -22.01 -23.17 -7.31
C PRO A 60 -21.79 -21.90 -6.47
N THR A 61 -22.30 -21.85 -5.25
CA THR A 61 -22.09 -20.76 -4.27
C THR A 61 -20.63 -20.62 -3.81
N GLY A 62 -19.86 -21.71 -3.76
CA GLY A 62 -18.45 -21.66 -3.33
C GLY A 62 -17.52 -20.99 -4.36
N GLN A 63 -17.87 -21.12 -5.64
CA GLN A 63 -17.11 -20.56 -6.74
C GLN A 63 -17.25 -19.03 -6.84
N ALA A 64 -18.45 -18.50 -6.60
CA ALA A 64 -18.68 -17.05 -6.55
C ALA A 64 -17.89 -16.38 -5.42
N MET A 65 -17.87 -16.99 -4.22
CA MET A 65 -17.12 -16.49 -3.08
C MET A 65 -15.60 -16.49 -3.34
N ALA A 66 -15.07 -17.53 -3.99
CA ALA A 66 -13.65 -17.56 -4.38
C ALA A 66 -13.30 -16.41 -5.34
N VAL A 67 -14.15 -16.11 -6.32
CA VAL A 67 -13.96 -15.00 -7.27
C VAL A 67 -13.94 -13.64 -6.55
N ILE A 68 -14.86 -13.44 -5.60
CA ILE A 68 -14.91 -12.22 -4.79
C ILE A 68 -13.63 -12.06 -3.96
N ILE A 69 -13.17 -13.12 -3.29
CA ILE A 69 -11.95 -13.11 -2.49
C ILE A 69 -10.72 -12.79 -3.37
N ILE A 70 -10.65 -13.33 -4.59
CA ILE A 70 -9.59 -13.02 -5.56
C ILE A 70 -9.63 -11.55 -5.97
N LEU A 71 -10.81 -11.01 -6.29
CA LEU A 71 -10.98 -9.61 -6.67
C LEU A 71 -10.57 -8.67 -5.53
N LEU A 72 -11.00 -8.96 -4.30
CA LEU A 72 -10.55 -8.22 -3.12
C LEU A 72 -9.03 -8.29 -3.00
N TYR A 73 -8.44 -9.49 -3.06
CA TYR A 73 -7.00 -9.68 -2.93
C TYR A 73 -6.22 -8.84 -3.96
N VAL A 74 -6.64 -8.88 -5.23
CA VAL A 74 -6.02 -8.08 -6.30
C VAL A 74 -6.13 -6.58 -6.01
N ALA A 75 -7.29 -6.08 -5.58
CA ALA A 75 -7.46 -4.67 -5.24
C ALA A 75 -6.54 -4.25 -4.08
N THR A 76 -6.44 -5.06 -3.02
CA THR A 76 -5.56 -4.78 -1.88
C THR A 76 -4.09 -4.83 -2.27
N THR A 77 -3.68 -5.75 -3.14
CA THR A 77 -2.30 -5.86 -3.64
C THR A 77 -1.93 -4.70 -4.54
N ILE A 78 -2.85 -4.22 -5.39
CA ILE A 78 -2.63 -3.00 -6.19
C ILE A 78 -2.41 -1.79 -5.28
N ALA A 79 -3.24 -1.62 -4.24
CA ALA A 79 -3.08 -0.54 -3.26
C ALA A 79 -1.72 -0.61 -2.55
N PHE A 80 -1.35 -1.81 -2.09
CA PHE A 80 -0.03 -2.05 -1.49
C PHE A 80 1.12 -1.71 -2.46
N ALA A 81 1.01 -2.10 -3.73
CA ALA A 81 2.03 -1.83 -4.74
C ALA A 81 2.21 -0.32 -4.99
N PHE A 82 1.13 0.46 -4.98
CA PHE A 82 1.23 1.93 -5.07
C PHE A 82 1.92 2.54 -3.86
N THR A 83 1.55 2.13 -2.64
CA THR A 83 2.21 2.59 -1.40
C THR A 83 3.70 2.25 -1.42
N TRP A 84 4.04 1.01 -1.79
CA TRP A 84 5.43 0.56 -1.90
C TRP A 84 6.20 1.34 -2.96
N SER A 85 5.64 1.51 -4.17
CA SER A 85 6.27 2.27 -5.26
C SER A 85 6.53 3.72 -4.88
N TYR A 86 5.61 4.33 -4.13
CA TYR A 86 5.77 5.70 -3.65
C TYR A 86 6.92 5.82 -2.65
N THR A 87 6.96 4.93 -1.65
CA THR A 87 8.08 4.87 -0.68
C THR A 87 9.40 4.59 -1.38
N HIS A 88 9.43 3.66 -2.34
CA HIS A 88 10.62 3.37 -3.13
C HIS A 88 11.11 4.61 -3.91
N SER A 89 10.20 5.41 -4.49
CA SER A 89 10.56 6.65 -5.18
C SER A 89 11.14 7.72 -4.24
N ILE A 90 10.63 7.87 -3.01
CA ILE A 90 11.20 8.78 -2.00
C ILE A 90 12.64 8.39 -1.66
N PHE A 91 12.88 7.09 -1.44
CA PHE A 91 14.15 6.62 -0.89
C PHE A 91 15.22 6.34 -1.94
N VAL A 92 14.86 5.77 -3.08
CA VAL A 92 15.79 5.31 -4.12
C VAL A 92 15.96 6.36 -5.22
N ASP A 93 14.87 6.94 -5.72
CA ASP A 93 14.90 7.85 -6.87
C ASP A 93 15.26 9.29 -6.45
N HIS A 94 14.69 9.75 -5.32
CA HIS A 94 14.92 11.09 -4.77
C HIS A 94 15.87 11.09 -3.57
N GLY A 95 16.72 10.06 -3.49
CA GLY A 95 17.60 9.76 -2.37
C GLY A 95 18.70 10.78 -2.08
N GLN A 96 18.96 11.71 -3.01
CA GLN A 96 20.17 12.54 -3.04
C GLN A 96 20.26 13.58 -1.91
N THR A 97 19.14 14.15 -1.45
CA THR A 97 19.16 15.07 -0.29
C THR A 97 17.99 14.83 0.64
N LEU A 98 18.21 15.00 1.96
CA LEU A 98 17.16 14.92 2.99
C LEU A 98 16.00 15.89 2.71
N TRP A 99 16.31 17.05 2.13
CA TRP A 99 15.32 18.06 1.77
C TRP A 99 14.39 17.59 0.66
N THR A 100 14.92 16.96 -0.39
CA THR A 100 14.09 16.40 -1.48
C THR A 100 13.18 15.29 -0.95
N LYS A 101 13.69 14.41 -0.06
CA LYS A 101 12.87 13.38 0.60
C LYS A 101 11.73 13.98 1.42
N TYR A 102 12.01 15.03 2.18
CA TYR A 102 11.02 15.73 3.00
C TYR A 102 9.96 16.44 2.17
N MET A 103 10.34 17.10 1.07
CA MET A 103 9.40 17.80 0.19
C MET A 103 8.44 16.82 -0.50
N LEU A 104 8.93 15.65 -0.91
CA LEU A 104 8.08 14.59 -1.45
C LEU A 104 7.17 14.01 -0.37
N TYR A 105 7.69 13.73 0.83
CA TYR A 105 6.91 13.26 1.96
C TYR A 105 5.76 14.22 2.35
N LYS A 106 6.03 15.53 2.43
CA LYS A 106 5.05 16.55 2.80
C LYS A 106 4.00 16.76 1.71
N ASN A 107 4.35 16.52 0.45
CA ASN A 107 3.44 16.64 -0.67
C ASN A 107 3.21 15.25 -1.26
N PRO A 108 2.52 14.37 -0.49
CA PRO A 108 2.32 13.02 -0.96
C PRO A 108 1.54 13.09 -2.25
N GLY A 109 2.21 12.72 -3.33
CA GLY A 109 1.57 12.54 -4.61
C GLY A 109 0.40 11.56 -4.48
N VAL A 110 -0.31 11.39 -5.58
CA VAL A 110 -1.59 10.68 -5.70
C VAL A 110 -1.66 9.30 -4.99
N GLY A 111 -0.53 8.66 -4.67
CA GLY A 111 -0.43 7.39 -3.95
C GLY A 111 -1.14 7.33 -2.57
N ILE A 112 -1.08 8.36 -1.73
CA ILE A 112 -1.81 8.33 -0.43
C ILE A 112 -3.32 8.50 -0.64
N THR A 113 -3.71 9.33 -1.62
CA THR A 113 -5.11 9.50 -2.02
C THR A 113 -5.69 8.19 -2.59
N PHE A 114 -4.89 7.43 -3.34
CA PHE A 114 -5.30 6.10 -3.83
C PHE A 114 -5.41 5.06 -2.72
N GLY A 115 -4.56 5.12 -1.68
CA GLY A 115 -4.70 4.27 -0.49
C GLY A 115 -6.09 4.41 0.15
N VAL A 116 -6.55 5.65 0.36
CA VAL A 116 -7.90 5.94 0.88
C VAL A 116 -9.00 5.50 -0.10
N ALA A 117 -8.81 5.72 -1.41
CA ALA A 117 -9.78 5.28 -2.43
C ALA A 117 -9.91 3.74 -2.47
N SER A 118 -8.81 3.02 -2.26
CA SER A 118 -8.80 1.56 -2.25
C SER A 118 -9.53 0.98 -1.04
N ALA A 119 -9.41 1.60 0.14
CA ALA A 119 -10.21 1.24 1.30
C ALA A 119 -11.71 1.39 1.04
N GLY A 120 -12.12 2.46 0.33
CA GLY A 120 -13.50 2.66 -0.12
C GLY A 120 -13.97 1.55 -1.07
N ALA A 121 -13.16 1.19 -2.06
CA ALA A 121 -13.48 0.10 -2.99
C ALA A 121 -13.65 -1.24 -2.27
N ILE A 122 -12.80 -1.55 -1.28
CA ILE A 122 -12.91 -2.77 -0.46
C ILE A 122 -14.24 -2.79 0.31
N SER A 123 -14.64 -1.66 0.90
CA SER A 123 -15.93 -1.54 1.59
C SER A 123 -17.13 -1.71 0.66
N THR A 124 -17.07 -1.18 -0.57
CA THR A 124 -18.14 -1.36 -1.56
C THR A 124 -18.25 -2.83 -2.00
N VAL A 125 -17.15 -3.51 -2.32
CA VAL A 125 -17.21 -4.91 -2.72
C VAL A 125 -17.70 -5.80 -1.58
N LEU A 126 -17.32 -5.51 -0.32
CA LEU A 126 -17.87 -6.20 0.85
C LEU A 126 -19.38 -6.00 0.96
N ALA A 127 -19.87 -4.76 0.83
CA ALA A 127 -21.30 -4.45 0.88
C ALA A 127 -22.09 -5.17 -0.23
N ASP A 128 -21.59 -5.13 -1.46
CA ASP A 128 -22.22 -5.78 -2.62
C ASP A 128 -22.23 -7.30 -2.47
N SER A 129 -21.17 -7.88 -1.91
CA SER A 129 -21.07 -9.34 -1.68
C SER A 129 -22.05 -9.83 -0.61
N ILE A 130 -22.25 -9.03 0.45
CA ILE A 130 -23.24 -9.34 1.50
C ILE A 130 -24.65 -9.29 0.92
N MET A 131 -24.96 -8.33 0.05
CA MET A 131 -26.26 -8.27 -0.63
C MET A 131 -26.54 -9.48 -1.52
N VAL A 132 -25.56 -9.93 -2.32
CA VAL A 132 -25.71 -11.10 -3.21
C VAL A 132 -25.86 -12.42 -2.45
N CYS A 133 -25.28 -12.52 -1.24
CA CYS A 133 -25.32 -13.75 -0.45
C CYS A 133 -26.54 -13.88 0.50
N THR A 134 -27.34 -12.80 0.67
CA THR A 134 -28.50 -12.76 1.59
C THR A 134 -29.85 -13.00 0.87
N VAL A 135 -29.83 -13.46 -0.38
CA VAL A 135 -31.01 -13.85 -1.18
C VAL A 135 -30.92 -15.32 -1.53
#